data_AF-A0A3D0DHH8-F1
#
_entry.id   AF-A0A3D0DHH8-F1
#
_cell.length_a   1.000
_cell.length_b   1.000
_cell.length_c   1.000
_cell.angle_alpha   90.00
_cell.angle_beta   90.00
_cell.angle_gamma   90.00
#
_symmetry.space_group_name_H-M   'P 1'
#
loop_
_entity.id
_entity.type
_entity.pdbx_description
1 polymer ?
#
loop_
_entity_poly.entity_id
_entity_poly.type
_entity_poly.pdbx_seq_one_letter_code
_entity_poly.pdbx_strand_id
1 'polypeptide(L)'
;YFAMWCIGAYFIFRLIFVLKDEELHSPWIPIPGFILAMIVGLCLSLVAIWPNQDYVRKYSPRAEGGKGYEYAASWSLHSEEAISQIVPGFAGYSSMQGHPGLNTEPTYWGKNYFKINTETAGLIAMILALLGLFIYRDRYSWFFVGTAIFTLLYALGSAGVIFKLIYYTVPFVNQFRAPSTIMFLFCFAITFLAARTVDQLEKTKKLVNGKSLLKGLIIAGGIYILGAILVAGGGLNVMKIYTSIFYSGIEPGQLSNLESNLPHIIGGLFEGAIFFLLTAFLLWALLGHKVAFKTAAIVFMAMAVVDGWILTDMRFIQPVDPTPYFTKPPIVTILNKDKLPYRVFAMPQTLSNQNLLAQYGVDEVAGYHGNQLRWYDAFIGGNGFTSLFTYKNGQAQGFSPNLGKILSLTNAKYFIWNQKFTPPGFEMLGTSPDGINIYHNTTNLSRARIVYNYDVVSDPEQALKTLMAPEYDYTNRIVIDRAPKAQITAPAAASGDTTIILDSPADQIKVRTTLSAPGFLAIQDNWYPYWKAYEGKTELPIYRCDYTFMAIELPAGTHEIDLRVENPKYILGKNVTIVSWLLLFACLGVGFVISHRGKAQK
;
A
#
# COMPACT_ATOMS: atom_id res chain seq x y z
N TYR A 1 -0.77 -7.72 10.39
CA TYR A 1 -1.31 -9.07 10.68
C TYR A 1 -0.20 -10.11 10.81
N PHE A 2 0.79 -10.18 9.91
CA PHE A 2 1.93 -11.10 10.05
C PHE A 2 2.65 -11.01 11.40
N ALA A 3 2.91 -9.80 11.91
CA ALA A 3 3.47 -9.63 13.26
C ALA A 3 2.59 -10.27 14.35
N MET A 4 1.26 -10.18 14.23
CA MET A 4 0.32 -10.81 15.16
C MET A 4 0.33 -12.33 15.04
N TRP A 5 0.52 -12.89 13.83
CA TRP A 5 0.74 -14.33 13.66
C TRP A 5 2.02 -14.78 14.36
N CYS A 6 3.12 -14.04 14.20
CA CYS A 6 4.39 -14.36 14.87
C CYS A 6 4.26 -14.26 16.40
N ILE A 7 3.62 -13.21 16.92
CA ILE A 7 3.35 -13.06 18.36
C ILE A 7 2.48 -14.20 18.89
N GLY A 8 1.41 -14.55 18.17
CA GLY A 8 0.54 -15.67 18.54
C GLY A 8 1.28 -17.01 18.51
N ALA A 9 2.07 -17.27 17.47
CA ALA A 9 2.91 -18.47 17.37
C ALA A 9 3.96 -18.52 18.50
N TYR A 10 4.59 -17.38 18.82
CA TYR A 10 5.54 -17.27 19.92
C TYR A 10 4.87 -17.51 21.28
N PHE A 11 3.66 -17.00 21.47
CA PHE A 11 2.88 -17.24 22.68
C PHE A 11 2.53 -18.73 22.83
N ILE A 12 2.05 -19.38 21.78
CA ILE A 12 1.77 -20.83 21.77
C ILE A 12 3.06 -21.61 22.05
N PHE A 13 4.17 -21.22 21.43
CA PHE A 13 5.48 -21.81 21.70
C PHE A 13 5.88 -21.67 23.17
N ARG A 14 5.73 -20.49 23.78
CA ARG A 14 6.00 -20.27 25.20
C ARG A 14 5.09 -21.13 26.09
N LEU A 15 3.81 -21.21 25.75
CA LEU A 15 2.81 -21.99 26.48
C LEU A 15 3.16 -23.48 26.50
N ILE A 16 3.54 -24.05 25.36
CA ILE A 16 3.83 -25.48 25.21
C ILE A 16 5.20 -25.83 25.78
N PHE A 17 6.22 -25.03 25.45
CA PHE A 17 7.60 -25.44 25.65
C PHE A 17 8.30 -24.71 26.78
N VAL A 18 7.81 -23.57 27.28
CA VAL A 18 8.58 -22.73 28.22
C VAL A 18 7.93 -22.62 29.59
N LEU A 19 6.60 -22.60 29.68
CA LEU A 19 5.91 -22.46 30.97
C LEU A 19 6.26 -23.55 31.98
N LYS A 20 6.52 -24.77 31.49
CA LYS A 20 6.92 -25.90 32.34
C LYS A 20 8.29 -25.70 33.01
N ASP A 21 9.16 -24.90 32.40
CA ASP A 21 10.56 -24.72 32.82
C ASP A 21 10.79 -23.39 33.57
N GLU A 22 9.89 -22.41 33.44
CA GLU A 22 9.97 -21.10 34.12
C GLU A 22 9.17 -21.04 35.45
N GLU A 23 9.00 -22.17 36.15
CA GLU A 23 8.28 -22.28 37.43
C GLU A 23 6.81 -21.83 37.43
N LEU A 24 6.24 -21.44 36.28
CA LEU A 24 4.81 -21.17 36.13
C LEU A 24 4.04 -22.50 36.10
N HIS A 25 3.62 -22.98 37.28
CA HIS A 25 2.97 -24.28 37.47
C HIS A 25 1.61 -24.42 36.76
N SER A 26 1.06 -23.34 36.17
CA SER A 26 -0.29 -23.31 35.62
C SER A 26 -0.42 -22.41 34.39
N PRO A 27 -1.00 -22.90 33.27
CA PRO A 27 -1.29 -22.08 32.09
C PRO A 27 -2.48 -21.12 32.29
N TRP A 28 -3.23 -21.26 33.40
CA TRP A 28 -4.47 -20.52 33.66
C TRP A 28 -4.27 -19.03 33.97
N ILE A 29 -3.05 -18.59 34.24
CA ILE A 29 -2.68 -17.17 34.44
C ILE A 29 -2.16 -16.50 33.14
N PRO A 30 -1.20 -17.09 32.41
CA PRO A 30 -0.64 -16.45 31.20
C PRO A 30 -1.63 -16.38 30.03
N ILE A 31 -2.56 -17.34 29.89
CA ILE A 31 -3.57 -17.31 28.80
C ILE A 31 -4.50 -16.10 28.93
N PRO A 32 -5.21 -15.88 30.06
CA PRO A 32 -6.03 -14.67 30.21
C PRO A 32 -5.21 -13.38 30.11
N GLY A 33 -3.98 -13.37 30.64
CA GLY A 33 -3.08 -12.21 30.55
C GLY A 33 -2.72 -11.86 29.11
N PHE A 34 -2.40 -12.86 28.27
CA PHE A 34 -2.11 -12.65 26.86
C PHE A 34 -3.34 -12.21 26.07
N ILE A 35 -4.50 -12.84 26.31
CA ILE A 35 -5.76 -12.43 25.68
C ILE A 35 -6.10 -10.99 26.07
N LEU A 36 -5.95 -10.62 27.34
CA LEU A 36 -6.14 -9.25 27.81
C LEU A 36 -5.17 -8.29 27.12
N ALA A 37 -3.89 -8.63 27.01
CA ALA A 37 -2.90 -7.81 26.31
C ALA A 37 -3.25 -7.62 24.83
N MET A 38 -3.75 -8.66 24.15
CA MET A 38 -4.25 -8.54 22.77
C MET A 38 -5.47 -7.63 22.68
N ILE A 39 -6.44 -7.79 23.58
CA ILE A 39 -7.65 -6.94 23.63
C ILE A 39 -7.24 -5.48 23.86
N VAL A 40 -6.35 -5.22 24.82
CA VAL A 40 -5.82 -3.87 25.09
C VAL A 40 -5.12 -3.33 23.84
N GLY A 41 -4.25 -4.11 23.19
CA GLY A 41 -3.59 -3.71 21.95
C GLY A 41 -4.56 -3.34 20.81
N LEU A 42 -5.64 -4.11 20.66
CA LEU A 42 -6.71 -3.80 19.71
C LEU A 42 -7.47 -2.54 20.10
N CYS A 43 -7.78 -2.35 21.39
CA CYS A 43 -8.47 -1.16 21.88
C CYS A 43 -7.64 0.12 21.69
N LEU A 44 -6.33 0.06 21.93
CA LEU A 44 -5.36 1.15 21.71
C LEU A 44 -5.27 1.60 20.25
N SER A 45 -5.73 0.78 19.30
CA SER A 45 -5.68 1.05 17.86
C SER A 45 -7.06 1.03 17.19
N LEU A 46 -8.14 0.94 17.99
CA LEU A 46 -9.50 0.71 17.49
C LEU A 46 -10.00 1.86 16.60
N VAL A 47 -9.59 3.10 16.88
CA VAL A 47 -9.88 4.28 16.05
C VAL A 47 -9.43 4.10 14.59
N ALA A 48 -8.32 3.40 14.37
CA ALA A 48 -7.79 3.12 13.04
C ALA A 48 -8.35 1.83 12.46
N ILE A 49 -8.56 0.79 13.27
CA ILE A 49 -8.95 -0.53 12.78
C ILE A 49 -10.42 -0.56 12.35
N TRP A 50 -11.33 -0.08 13.19
CA TRP A 50 -12.76 -0.31 12.98
C TRP A 50 -13.32 0.41 11.75
N PRO A 51 -13.13 1.74 11.57
CA PRO A 51 -13.61 2.42 10.36
C PRO A 51 -13.01 1.84 9.09
N ASN A 52 -11.72 1.49 9.11
CA ASN A 52 -11.03 0.91 7.96
C ASN A 52 -11.55 -0.49 7.62
N GLN A 53 -11.81 -1.36 8.59
CA GLN A 53 -12.39 -2.67 8.30
C GLN A 53 -13.76 -2.56 7.66
N ASP A 54 -14.59 -1.63 8.12
CA ASP A 54 -15.91 -1.41 7.53
C ASP A 54 -15.82 -0.83 6.12
N TYR A 55 -14.94 0.14 5.91
CA TYR A 55 -14.61 0.68 4.59
C TYR A 55 -14.12 -0.41 3.63
N VAL A 56 -13.07 -1.16 4.00
CA VAL A 56 -12.47 -2.19 3.13
C VAL A 56 -13.49 -3.25 2.73
N ARG A 57 -14.33 -3.70 3.68
CA ARG A 57 -15.29 -4.79 3.45
C ARG A 57 -16.52 -4.40 2.64
N LYS A 58 -16.92 -3.13 2.63
CA LYS A 58 -18.22 -2.71 2.05
C LYS A 58 -18.13 -1.62 0.98
N TYR A 59 -17.13 -0.75 1.09
CA TYR A 59 -17.10 0.51 0.34
C TYR A 59 -15.83 0.70 -0.47
N SER A 60 -14.78 -0.07 -0.23
CA SER A 60 -13.59 -0.09 -1.10
C SER A 60 -13.80 -0.95 -2.34
N PRO A 61 -13.03 -0.75 -3.42
CA PRO A 61 -13.00 -1.65 -4.59
C PRO A 61 -12.63 -3.10 -4.27
N ARG A 62 -12.18 -3.40 -3.04
CA ARG A 62 -11.87 -4.75 -2.56
C ARG A 62 -13.08 -5.46 -1.92
N ALA A 63 -14.20 -4.78 -1.75
CA ALA A 63 -15.38 -5.29 -1.06
C ALA A 63 -16.08 -6.44 -1.82
N GLU A 64 -15.97 -6.49 -3.14
CA GLU A 64 -16.66 -7.48 -3.99
C GLU A 64 -16.07 -8.90 -3.93
N GLY A 65 -15.10 -9.13 -3.06
CA GLY A 65 -14.47 -10.43 -2.86
C GLY A 65 -13.18 -10.60 -3.66
N GLY A 66 -12.31 -11.47 -3.17
CA GLY A 66 -10.95 -11.66 -3.65
C GLY A 66 -10.92 -11.91 -5.15
N LYS A 67 -10.10 -11.14 -5.87
CA LYS A 67 -9.82 -11.24 -7.33
C LYS A 67 -9.13 -12.57 -7.71
N GLY A 68 -9.45 -13.66 -7.02
CA GLY A 68 -8.85 -14.98 -7.16
C GLY A 68 -7.49 -15.13 -6.46
N TYR A 69 -7.04 -16.38 -6.43
CA TYR A 69 -5.71 -16.75 -5.92
C TYR A 69 -4.60 -16.04 -6.68
N GLU A 70 -4.73 -15.90 -8.01
CA GLU A 70 -3.72 -15.27 -8.87
C GLU A 70 -3.45 -13.82 -8.47
N TYR A 71 -4.50 -13.05 -8.19
CA TYR A 71 -4.35 -11.70 -7.68
C TYR A 71 -3.71 -11.68 -6.29
N ALA A 72 -4.15 -12.54 -5.37
CA ALA A 72 -3.58 -12.62 -4.02
C ALA A 72 -2.09 -13.02 -4.04
N ALA A 73 -1.73 -13.95 -4.93
CA ALA A 73 -0.38 -14.46 -5.12
C ALA A 73 0.50 -13.54 -5.97
N SER A 74 -0.04 -12.50 -6.61
CA SER A 74 0.82 -11.53 -7.29
C SER A 74 1.72 -10.78 -6.30
N TRP A 75 2.88 -10.30 -6.76
CA TRP A 75 3.96 -9.84 -5.89
C TRP A 75 4.46 -10.94 -4.95
N SER A 76 4.66 -12.14 -5.51
CA SER A 76 5.39 -13.21 -4.84
C SER A 76 6.88 -12.93 -4.85
N LEU A 77 7.61 -13.49 -3.88
CA LEU A 77 9.07 -13.60 -3.93
C LEU A 77 9.42 -14.75 -4.86
N HIS A 78 9.58 -14.47 -6.14
CA HIS A 78 9.92 -15.52 -7.12
C HIS A 78 11.34 -16.05 -6.92
N SER A 79 11.66 -17.18 -7.55
CA SER A 79 12.94 -17.89 -7.38
C SER A 79 14.17 -17.00 -7.53
N GLU A 80 14.18 -16.15 -8.54
CA GLU A 80 15.23 -15.19 -8.84
C GLU A 80 15.38 -14.11 -7.76
N GLU A 81 14.26 -13.66 -7.17
CA GLU A 81 14.28 -12.70 -6.06
C GLU A 81 14.73 -13.38 -4.76
N ALA A 82 14.39 -14.66 -4.56
CA ALA A 82 14.85 -15.44 -3.42
C ALA A 82 16.38 -15.65 -3.42
N ILE A 83 17.03 -15.70 -4.58
CA ILE A 83 18.51 -15.75 -4.66
C ILE A 83 19.14 -14.43 -4.21
N SER A 84 18.42 -13.32 -4.33
CA SER A 84 18.90 -12.00 -3.88
C SER A 84 19.11 -11.93 -2.36
N GLN A 85 18.66 -12.96 -1.61
CA GLN A 85 18.96 -13.13 -0.17
C GLN A 85 20.43 -13.49 0.09
N ILE A 86 21.13 -14.06 -0.91
CA ILE A 86 22.52 -14.53 -0.80
C ILE A 86 23.43 -13.81 -1.79
N VAL A 87 22.89 -13.38 -2.95
CA VAL A 87 23.64 -12.66 -3.98
C VAL A 87 23.02 -11.26 -4.17
N PRO A 88 23.62 -10.21 -3.58
CA PRO A 88 23.14 -8.84 -3.76
C PRO A 88 23.03 -8.47 -5.25
N GLY A 89 21.92 -7.84 -5.64
CA GLY A 89 21.69 -7.43 -7.03
C GLY A 89 21.35 -8.55 -8.01
N PHE A 90 21.15 -9.79 -7.54
CA PHE A 90 20.86 -10.90 -8.44
C PHE A 90 19.64 -10.67 -9.31
N ALA A 91 18.53 -10.19 -8.74
CA ALA A 91 17.30 -9.90 -9.47
C ALA A 91 17.30 -8.53 -10.20
N GLY A 92 18.26 -7.64 -9.91
CA GLY A 92 18.31 -6.26 -10.41
C GLY A 92 17.51 -5.25 -9.57
N TYR A 93 17.56 -3.96 -9.95
CA TYR A 93 17.12 -2.86 -9.08
C TYR A 93 15.84 -2.13 -9.52
N SER A 94 15.56 -2.05 -10.82
CA SER A 94 14.31 -1.50 -11.34
C SER A 94 14.09 -1.94 -12.79
N SER A 95 12.83 -2.07 -13.21
CA SER A 95 12.44 -2.22 -14.62
C SER A 95 11.79 -0.96 -15.18
N MET A 96 11.52 0.05 -14.33
CA MET A 96 10.86 1.29 -14.73
C MET A 96 11.89 2.30 -15.23
N GLN A 97 11.95 2.49 -16.56
CA GLN A 97 12.65 3.61 -17.16
C GLN A 97 12.00 4.94 -16.72
N GLY A 98 12.81 5.92 -16.30
CA GLY A 98 12.36 7.29 -16.07
C GLY A 98 11.61 7.55 -14.75
N HIS A 99 11.66 6.65 -13.76
CA HIS A 99 11.18 7.00 -12.43
C HIS A 99 12.12 8.06 -11.81
N PRO A 100 11.61 9.21 -11.34
CA PRO A 100 12.43 10.25 -10.72
C PRO A 100 13.23 9.67 -9.55
N GLY A 101 14.56 9.73 -9.62
CA GLY A 101 15.47 9.18 -8.60
C GLY A 101 16.08 7.81 -8.89
N LEU A 102 15.67 7.11 -9.96
CA LEU A 102 16.32 5.87 -10.42
C LEU A 102 17.06 6.12 -11.73
N ASN A 103 18.28 6.67 -11.63
CA ASN A 103 19.19 6.93 -12.78
C ASN A 103 19.89 5.65 -13.29
N THR A 104 19.27 4.48 -13.14
CA THR A 104 19.86 3.19 -13.53
C THR A 104 19.14 2.63 -14.73
N GLU A 105 19.88 2.02 -15.66
CA GLU A 105 19.30 1.18 -16.70
C GLU A 105 18.34 0.14 -16.09
N PRO A 106 17.25 -0.22 -16.78
CA PRO A 106 16.31 -1.22 -16.29
C PRO A 106 17.01 -2.58 -16.19
N THR A 107 17.43 -2.95 -15.00
CA THR A 107 18.19 -4.18 -14.70
C THR A 107 17.33 -5.25 -14.03
N TYR A 108 16.12 -4.91 -13.58
CA TYR A 108 15.23 -5.88 -12.96
C TYR A 108 14.65 -6.84 -14.00
N TRP A 109 14.93 -8.13 -13.83
CA TRP A 109 14.56 -9.19 -14.79
C TRP A 109 13.63 -10.25 -14.21
N GLY A 110 13.09 -10.04 -13.00
CA GLY A 110 12.17 -10.96 -12.35
C GLY A 110 10.75 -10.93 -12.89
N LYS A 111 9.91 -11.86 -12.40
CA LYS A 111 8.52 -12.05 -12.86
C LYS A 111 7.55 -10.95 -12.43
N ASN A 112 7.86 -10.20 -11.38
CA ASN A 112 7.03 -9.05 -10.99
C ASN A 112 7.12 -7.93 -12.04
N TYR A 113 6.17 -6.99 -12.03
CA TYR A 113 6.15 -5.89 -12.99
C TYR A 113 7.33 -4.92 -12.80
N PHE A 114 7.71 -4.67 -11.55
CA PHE A 114 8.90 -3.91 -11.18
C PHE A 114 9.47 -4.39 -9.85
N LYS A 115 10.62 -3.84 -9.48
CA LYS A 115 11.20 -3.93 -8.14
C LYS A 115 11.60 -2.53 -7.68
N ILE A 116 11.24 -2.19 -6.45
CA ILE A 116 11.56 -0.88 -5.84
C ILE A 116 12.07 -1.04 -4.40
N ASN A 117 12.38 -2.28 -4.00
CA ASN A 117 12.81 -2.63 -2.66
C ASN A 117 13.64 -3.91 -2.72
N THR A 118 14.31 -4.22 -1.63
CA THR A 118 14.90 -5.54 -1.37
C THR A 118 14.21 -6.17 -0.16
N GLU A 119 14.14 -7.51 -0.13
CA GLU A 119 13.64 -8.29 1.00
C GLU A 119 14.76 -8.97 1.78
N THR A 120 16.02 -8.58 1.57
CA THR A 120 17.18 -9.23 2.24
C THR A 120 17.40 -8.73 3.66
N ALA A 121 17.97 -9.59 4.50
CA ALA A 121 18.50 -9.22 5.81
C ALA A 121 19.99 -8.79 5.75
N GLY A 122 20.60 -8.89 4.57
CA GLY A 122 22.05 -8.84 4.38
C GLY A 122 22.68 -10.23 4.44
N LEU A 123 23.64 -10.47 3.55
CA LEU A 123 24.43 -11.70 3.51
C LEU A 123 25.22 -11.94 4.81
N ILE A 124 25.72 -10.91 5.49
CA ILE A 124 26.43 -11.05 6.77
C ILE A 124 25.50 -11.58 7.86
N ALA A 125 24.29 -11.03 7.95
CA ALA A 125 23.30 -11.54 8.89
C ALA A 125 22.93 -13.00 8.55
N MET A 126 22.79 -13.33 7.26
CA MET A 126 22.54 -14.69 6.79
C MET A 126 23.66 -15.67 7.19
N ILE A 127 24.92 -15.32 6.91
CA ILE A 127 26.09 -16.14 7.25
C ILE A 127 26.14 -16.37 8.75
N LEU A 128 26.01 -15.31 9.56
CA LEU A 128 26.03 -15.43 11.02
C LEU A 128 24.86 -16.28 11.54
N ALA A 129 23.65 -16.11 11.00
CA ALA A 129 22.49 -16.91 11.39
C ALA A 129 22.68 -18.40 11.08
N LEU A 130 23.19 -18.74 9.89
CA LEU A 130 23.48 -20.12 9.48
C LEU A 130 24.62 -20.74 10.30
N LEU A 131 25.67 -19.98 10.61
CA LEU A 131 26.73 -20.42 11.53
C LEU A 131 26.17 -20.73 12.92
N GLY A 132 25.19 -19.93 13.36
CA GLY A 132 24.48 -20.12 14.62
C GLY A 132 23.81 -21.49 14.75
N LEU A 133 23.37 -22.11 13.65
CA LEU A 133 22.74 -23.45 13.66
C LEU A 133 23.66 -24.54 14.24
N PHE A 134 24.98 -24.36 14.17
CA PHE A 134 25.96 -25.28 14.75
C PHE A 134 26.28 -24.98 16.22
N ILE A 135 25.84 -23.82 16.71
CA ILE A 135 26.14 -23.30 18.05
C ILE A 135 24.92 -23.46 18.96
N TYR A 136 23.72 -23.09 18.48
CA TYR A 136 22.52 -23.17 19.30
C TYR A 136 21.99 -24.59 19.38
N ARG A 137 21.52 -24.94 20.58
CA ARG A 137 20.81 -26.18 20.85
C ARG A 137 19.48 -25.92 21.56
N ASP A 138 19.10 -24.64 21.70
CA ASP A 138 17.93 -24.24 22.47
C ASP A 138 16.69 -24.01 21.59
N ARG A 139 15.54 -24.19 22.23
CA ARG A 139 14.21 -24.06 21.61
C ARG A 139 13.92 -22.67 21.04
N TYR A 140 14.49 -21.59 21.59
CA TYR A 140 14.22 -20.24 21.10
C TYR A 140 14.86 -20.03 19.73
N SER A 141 16.11 -20.46 19.57
CA SER A 141 16.75 -20.45 18.25
C SER A 141 15.96 -21.27 17.23
N TRP A 142 15.52 -22.48 17.60
CA TRP A 142 14.72 -23.31 16.69
C TRP A 142 13.36 -22.70 16.33
N PHE A 143 12.73 -21.95 17.24
CA PHE A 143 11.53 -21.18 16.92
C PHE A 143 11.80 -20.13 15.84
N PHE A 144 12.88 -19.36 15.96
CA PHE A 144 13.23 -18.34 14.96
C PHE A 144 13.72 -18.94 13.64
N VAL A 145 14.39 -20.10 13.67
CA VAL A 145 14.72 -20.86 12.45
C VAL A 145 13.43 -21.31 11.75
N GLY A 146 12.48 -21.89 12.49
CA GLY A 146 11.18 -22.27 11.95
C GLY A 146 10.41 -21.06 11.40
N THR A 147 10.49 -19.92 12.08
CA THR A 147 9.90 -18.65 11.61
C THR A 147 10.52 -18.21 10.29
N ALA A 148 11.85 -18.15 10.19
CA ALA A 148 12.54 -17.77 8.95
C ALA A 148 12.14 -18.71 7.79
N ILE A 149 12.21 -20.02 7.99
CA ILE A 149 11.83 -21.01 6.97
C ILE A 149 10.37 -20.84 6.55
N PHE A 150 9.44 -20.75 7.50
CA PHE A 150 8.01 -20.57 7.21
C PHE A 150 7.77 -19.29 6.40
N THR A 151 8.34 -18.17 6.83
CA THR A 151 8.14 -16.88 6.17
C THR A 151 8.72 -16.84 4.77
N LEU A 152 9.89 -17.45 4.54
CA LEU A 152 10.47 -17.57 3.21
C LEU A 152 9.58 -18.43 2.30
N LEU A 153 9.13 -19.60 2.77
CA LEU A 153 8.25 -20.48 1.98
C LEU A 153 6.87 -19.86 1.72
N TYR A 154 6.36 -19.06 2.65
CA TYR A 154 5.14 -18.28 2.45
C TYR A 154 5.37 -17.18 1.41
N ALA A 155 6.50 -16.47 1.48
CA ALA A 155 6.83 -15.38 0.56
C ALA A 155 6.91 -15.84 -0.90
N LEU A 156 7.31 -17.10 -1.15
CA LEU A 156 7.34 -17.70 -2.49
C LEU A 156 5.98 -17.65 -3.20
N GLY A 157 4.86 -17.52 -2.47
CA GLY A 157 3.55 -17.25 -3.03
C GLY A 157 3.15 -18.22 -4.15
N SER A 158 3.01 -17.73 -5.38
CA SER A 158 2.67 -18.56 -6.56
C SER A 158 3.77 -19.55 -6.97
N ALA A 159 5.02 -19.31 -6.58
CA ALA A 159 6.14 -20.24 -6.79
C ALA A 159 6.23 -21.35 -5.73
N GLY A 160 5.44 -21.27 -4.65
CA GLY A 160 5.46 -22.22 -3.54
C GLY A 160 4.10 -22.84 -3.22
N VAL A 161 4.09 -23.82 -2.31
CA VAL A 161 2.87 -24.52 -1.87
C VAL A 161 2.31 -23.94 -0.56
N ILE A 162 3.17 -23.39 0.30
CA ILE A 162 2.77 -22.93 1.65
C ILE A 162 1.76 -21.79 1.58
N PHE A 163 1.98 -20.77 0.75
CA PHE A 163 1.01 -19.69 0.59
C PHE A 163 -0.34 -20.21 0.08
N LYS A 164 -0.33 -21.12 -0.91
CA LYS A 164 -1.54 -21.74 -1.44
C LYS A 164 -2.33 -22.46 -0.35
N LEU A 165 -1.67 -23.26 0.49
CA LEU A 165 -2.31 -23.94 1.60
C LEU A 165 -2.95 -22.94 2.59
N ILE A 166 -2.20 -21.92 3.00
CA ILE A 166 -2.68 -20.92 3.96
C ILE A 166 -3.82 -20.08 3.38
N TYR A 167 -3.77 -19.74 2.09
CA TYR A 167 -4.83 -19.00 1.40
C TYR A 167 -6.18 -19.72 1.45
N TYR A 168 -6.19 -21.05 1.29
CA TYR A 168 -7.43 -21.84 1.30
C TYR A 168 -7.88 -22.30 2.69
N THR A 169 -7.00 -22.29 3.69
CA THR A 169 -7.29 -22.85 5.04
C THR A 169 -7.46 -21.78 6.12
N VAL A 170 -6.75 -20.66 6.04
CA VAL A 170 -6.77 -19.62 7.08
C VAL A 170 -7.75 -18.52 6.67
N PRO A 171 -8.80 -18.25 7.49
CA PRO A 171 -9.75 -17.18 7.21
C PRO A 171 -9.09 -15.83 7.00
N PHE A 172 -9.70 -15.00 6.14
CA PHE A 172 -9.26 -13.64 5.79
C PHE A 172 -7.95 -13.52 5.02
N VAL A 173 -7.13 -14.57 4.88
CA VAL A 173 -5.89 -14.51 4.04
C VAL A 173 -6.23 -14.19 2.59
N ASN A 174 -7.36 -14.69 2.10
CA ASN A 174 -7.89 -14.41 0.77
C ASN A 174 -8.31 -12.94 0.53
N GLN A 175 -8.27 -12.09 1.56
CA GLN A 175 -8.50 -10.65 1.45
C GLN A 175 -7.19 -9.85 1.27
N PHE A 176 -6.03 -10.50 1.37
CA PHE A 176 -4.71 -9.89 1.23
C PHE A 176 -4.03 -10.26 -0.09
N ARG A 177 -3.03 -9.46 -0.47
CA ARG A 177 -2.20 -9.58 -1.67
C ARG A 177 -0.73 -9.38 -1.29
N ALA A 178 0.19 -9.80 -2.17
CA ALA A 178 1.63 -9.59 -2.02
C ALA A 178 2.23 -10.42 -0.89
N PRO A 179 2.31 -11.75 -1.04
CA PRO A 179 2.84 -12.62 -0.01
C PRO A 179 4.30 -12.32 0.35
N SER A 180 5.08 -11.73 -0.56
CA SER A 180 6.46 -11.30 -0.29
C SER A 180 6.57 -10.32 0.88
N THR A 181 5.52 -9.56 1.18
CA THR A 181 5.50 -8.61 2.30
C THR A 181 5.67 -9.26 3.67
N ILE A 182 5.55 -10.60 3.79
CA ILE A 182 5.89 -11.32 5.04
C ILE A 182 7.40 -11.27 5.35
N MET A 183 8.25 -10.99 4.36
CA MET A 183 9.71 -11.09 4.47
C MET A 183 10.31 -10.18 5.54
N PHE A 184 9.64 -9.14 6.02
CA PHE A 184 10.14 -8.41 7.18
C PHE A 184 10.30 -9.31 8.42
N LEU A 185 9.44 -10.35 8.58
CA LEU A 185 9.59 -11.35 9.64
C LEU A 185 10.76 -12.30 9.38
N PHE A 186 11.04 -12.59 8.12
CA PHE A 186 12.26 -13.32 7.73
C PHE A 186 13.49 -12.52 8.15
N CYS A 187 13.57 -11.24 7.77
CA CYS A 187 14.68 -10.38 8.14
C CYS A 187 14.83 -10.24 9.66
N PHE A 188 13.71 -10.11 10.38
CA PHE A 188 13.73 -10.09 11.84
C PHE A 188 14.29 -11.38 12.44
N ALA A 189 13.82 -12.55 11.97
CA ALA A 189 14.29 -13.85 12.47
C ALA A 189 15.78 -14.07 12.16
N ILE A 190 16.23 -13.74 10.93
CA ILE A 190 17.65 -13.84 10.54
C ILE A 190 18.51 -12.90 11.37
N THR A 191 18.09 -11.64 11.57
CA THR A 191 18.83 -10.66 12.38
C THR A 191 18.93 -11.10 13.84
N PHE A 192 17.84 -11.63 14.41
CA PHE A 192 17.85 -12.19 15.76
C PHE A 192 18.83 -13.36 15.88
N LEU A 193 18.78 -14.30 14.93
CA LEU A 193 19.70 -15.44 14.88
C LEU A 193 21.15 -15.00 14.66
N ALA A 194 21.41 -13.94 13.89
CA ALA A 194 22.75 -13.40 13.72
C ALA A 194 23.28 -12.76 15.02
N ALA A 195 22.47 -11.94 15.67
CA ALA A 195 22.83 -11.28 16.93
C ALA A 195 23.11 -12.30 18.05
N ARG A 196 22.28 -13.35 18.12
CA ARG A 196 22.49 -14.46 19.05
C ARG A 196 23.80 -15.20 18.76
N THR A 197 24.30 -15.19 17.53
CA THR A 197 25.51 -15.95 17.15
C THR A 197 26.67 -15.22 17.78
N VAL A 198 26.70 -13.92 17.58
CA VAL A 198 27.67 -13.01 18.18
C VAL A 198 27.64 -13.11 19.72
N ASP A 199 26.46 -13.06 20.36
CA ASP A 199 26.33 -13.21 21.83
C ASP A 199 26.89 -14.57 22.33
N GLN A 200 26.61 -15.66 21.63
CA GLN A 200 27.08 -16.98 22.04
C GLN A 200 28.59 -17.19 21.78
N LEU A 201 29.16 -16.51 20.77
CA LEU A 201 30.61 -16.45 20.54
C LEU A 201 31.33 -15.76 21.70
N GLU A 202 30.72 -14.78 22.38
CA GLU A 202 31.28 -14.13 23.58
C GLU A 202 31.33 -15.08 24.77
N LYS A 203 30.18 -15.72 25.04
CA LYS A 203 29.98 -16.57 26.23
C LYS A 203 30.83 -17.83 26.18
N THR A 204 31.07 -18.36 24.98
CA THR A 204 31.78 -19.62 24.78
C THR A 204 33.29 -19.37 24.60
N LYS A 205 34.01 -19.03 25.69
CA LYS A 205 35.47 -18.74 25.66
C LYS A 205 36.33 -19.84 25.01
N LYS A 206 35.83 -21.09 24.97
CA LYS A 206 36.34 -22.19 24.13
C LYS A 206 35.16 -22.80 23.37
N LEU A 207 34.96 -22.41 22.11
CA LEU A 207 34.01 -23.09 21.23
C LEU A 207 34.46 -24.53 21.03
N VAL A 208 33.74 -25.48 21.66
CA VAL A 208 34.00 -26.93 21.62
C VAL A 208 34.17 -27.44 20.18
N ASN A 209 33.58 -26.73 19.20
CA ASN A 209 33.64 -27.06 17.76
C ASN A 209 34.15 -25.91 16.87
N GLY A 210 34.93 -24.95 17.39
CA GLY A 210 35.35 -23.76 16.61
C GLY A 210 36.06 -24.09 15.28
N LYS A 211 36.90 -25.12 15.26
CA LYS A 211 37.55 -25.61 14.02
C LYS A 211 36.55 -26.17 13.00
N SER A 212 35.53 -26.89 13.46
CA SER A 212 34.48 -27.44 12.60
C SER A 212 33.60 -26.34 12.02
N LEU A 213 33.29 -25.31 12.82
CA LEU A 213 32.56 -24.11 12.38
C LEU A 213 33.32 -23.38 11.27
N LEU A 214 34.62 -23.12 11.49
CA LEU A 214 35.49 -22.49 10.50
C LEU A 214 35.60 -23.36 9.23
N LYS A 215 35.74 -24.68 9.36
CA LYS A 215 35.77 -25.62 8.23
C LYS A 215 34.48 -25.55 7.42
N GLY A 216 33.32 -25.56 8.07
CA GLY A 216 32.02 -25.44 7.41
C GLY A 216 31.89 -24.11 6.65
N LEU A 217 32.33 -23.01 7.26
CA LEU A 217 32.35 -21.70 6.62
C LEU A 217 33.28 -21.64 5.41
N ILE A 218 34.47 -22.23 5.50
CA ILE A 218 35.43 -22.32 4.38
C ILE A 218 34.84 -23.15 3.23
N ILE A 219 34.18 -24.27 3.53
CA ILE A 219 33.52 -25.10 2.51
C ILE A 219 32.38 -24.32 1.84
N ALA A 220 31.50 -23.69 2.64
CA ALA A 220 30.40 -22.89 2.11
C ALA A 220 30.91 -21.71 1.26
N GLY A 221 31.91 -20.98 1.76
CA GLY A 221 32.58 -19.91 1.03
C GLY A 221 33.27 -20.42 -0.24
N GLY A 222 33.90 -21.60 -0.21
CA GLY A 222 34.51 -22.21 -1.38
C GLY A 222 33.50 -22.60 -2.46
N ILE A 223 32.35 -23.16 -2.08
CA ILE A 223 31.23 -23.44 -3.00
C ILE A 223 30.70 -22.14 -3.60
N TYR A 224 30.53 -21.10 -2.77
CA TYR A 224 30.07 -19.79 -3.22
C TYR A 224 31.05 -19.13 -4.21
N ILE A 225 32.35 -19.16 -3.90
CA ILE A 225 33.43 -18.66 -4.77
C ILE A 225 33.48 -19.45 -6.09
N LEU A 226 33.32 -20.78 -6.04
CA LEU A 226 33.24 -21.58 -7.26
C LEU A 226 32.05 -21.15 -8.13
N GLY A 227 30.88 -20.94 -7.53
CA GLY A 227 29.72 -20.37 -8.21
C GLY A 227 30.02 -19.00 -8.83
N ALA A 228 30.68 -18.13 -8.09
CA ALA A 228 31.12 -16.81 -8.57
C ALA A 228 32.04 -16.92 -9.80
N ILE A 229 33.02 -17.81 -9.77
CA ILE A 229 33.96 -18.05 -10.89
C ILE A 229 33.22 -18.63 -12.09
N LEU A 230 32.31 -19.58 -11.88
CA LEU A 230 31.51 -20.18 -12.97
C LEU A 230 30.64 -19.14 -13.67
N VAL A 231 29.95 -18.29 -12.91
CA VAL A 231 29.12 -17.21 -13.48
C VAL A 231 29.98 -16.15 -14.16
N ALA A 232 31.12 -15.76 -13.57
CA ALA A 232 32.03 -14.78 -14.17
C ALA A 232 32.67 -15.30 -15.47
N GLY A 233 33.06 -16.57 -15.53
CA GLY A 233 33.69 -17.17 -16.72
C GLY A 233 32.69 -17.61 -17.80
N GLY A 234 31.52 -18.08 -17.40
CA GLY A 234 30.47 -18.54 -18.33
C GLY A 234 29.46 -17.46 -18.73
N GLY A 235 29.41 -16.35 -17.99
CA GLY A 235 28.56 -15.20 -18.25
C GLY A 235 27.10 -15.57 -18.44
N LEU A 236 26.51 -15.06 -19.52
CA LEU A 236 25.10 -15.27 -19.86
C LEU A 236 24.74 -16.74 -20.09
N ASN A 237 25.68 -17.60 -20.52
CA ASN A 237 25.38 -19.01 -20.79
C ASN A 237 25.01 -19.75 -19.50
N VAL A 238 25.68 -19.45 -18.39
CA VAL A 238 25.34 -20.01 -17.07
C VAL A 238 23.97 -19.50 -16.62
N MET A 239 23.69 -18.23 -16.83
CA MET A 239 22.38 -17.66 -16.51
C MET A 239 21.26 -18.25 -17.36
N LYS A 240 21.50 -18.59 -18.63
CA LYS A 240 20.53 -19.29 -19.50
C LYS A 240 20.19 -20.68 -18.98
N ILE A 241 21.18 -21.42 -18.46
CA ILE A 241 20.95 -22.71 -17.78
C ILE A 241 20.14 -22.51 -16.50
N TYR A 242 20.45 -21.48 -15.70
CA TYR A 242 19.64 -21.15 -14.53
C TYR A 242 18.17 -20.86 -14.91
N THR A 243 17.94 -19.99 -15.90
CA THR A 243 16.59 -19.62 -16.32
C THR A 243 15.82 -20.78 -16.93
N SER A 244 16.47 -21.72 -17.61
CA SER A 244 15.76 -22.89 -18.18
C SER A 244 15.21 -23.84 -17.10
N ILE A 245 15.80 -23.83 -15.90
CA ILE A 245 15.39 -24.67 -14.77
C ILE A 245 14.38 -23.92 -13.88
N PHE A 246 14.66 -22.66 -13.55
CA PHE A 246 13.93 -21.92 -12.51
C PHE A 246 13.00 -20.82 -13.04
N TYR A 247 13.12 -20.45 -14.31
CA TYR A 247 12.36 -19.34 -14.92
C TYR A 247 11.63 -19.78 -16.20
N SER A 248 10.48 -20.45 -16.02
CA SER A 248 9.58 -20.76 -17.12
C SER A 248 8.93 -19.51 -17.72
N GLY A 249 8.95 -19.37 -19.05
CA GLY A 249 8.21 -18.32 -19.76
C GLY A 249 8.84 -16.93 -19.68
N ILE A 250 10.17 -16.85 -19.62
CA ILE A 250 10.87 -15.55 -19.64
C ILE A 250 10.59 -14.79 -20.94
N GLU A 251 10.19 -13.54 -20.83
CA GLU A 251 9.91 -12.67 -21.98
C GLU A 251 11.21 -12.08 -22.56
N PRO A 252 11.26 -11.71 -23.85
CA PRO A 252 12.44 -11.11 -24.46
C PRO A 252 12.96 -9.86 -23.73
N GLY A 253 12.06 -9.03 -23.19
CA GLY A 253 12.44 -7.85 -22.40
C GLY A 253 13.12 -8.21 -21.07
N GLN A 254 12.65 -9.27 -20.40
CA GLN A 254 13.28 -9.76 -19.17
C GLN A 254 14.67 -10.36 -19.45
N LEU A 255 14.83 -11.06 -20.58
CA LEU A 255 16.13 -11.56 -21.00
C LEU A 255 17.12 -10.42 -21.29
N SER A 256 16.67 -9.34 -21.95
CA SER A 256 17.49 -8.14 -22.16
C SER A 256 17.90 -7.49 -20.83
N ASN A 257 16.98 -7.38 -19.87
CA ASN A 257 17.30 -6.83 -18.54
C ASN A 257 18.29 -7.72 -17.78
N LEU A 258 18.19 -9.04 -17.92
CA LEU A 258 19.15 -9.99 -17.34
C LEU A 258 20.56 -9.81 -17.95
N GLU A 259 20.65 -9.60 -19.26
CA GLU A 259 21.90 -9.30 -19.95
C GLU A 259 22.54 -8.01 -19.42
N SER A 260 21.75 -6.93 -19.28
CA SER A 260 22.19 -5.67 -18.67
C SER A 260 22.56 -5.83 -17.19
N ASN A 261 21.90 -6.73 -16.45
CA ASN A 261 22.17 -6.95 -15.03
C ASN A 261 23.37 -7.87 -14.76
N LEU A 262 23.90 -8.57 -15.76
CA LEU A 262 24.98 -9.54 -15.58
C LEU A 262 26.21 -8.99 -14.83
N PRO A 263 26.70 -7.77 -15.10
CA PRO A 263 27.79 -7.17 -14.32
C PRO A 263 27.45 -7.01 -12.82
N HIS A 264 26.20 -6.69 -12.49
CA HIS A 264 25.75 -6.58 -11.10
C HIS A 264 25.64 -7.95 -10.42
N ILE A 265 25.21 -8.99 -11.14
CA ILE A 265 25.20 -10.37 -10.63
C ILE A 265 26.64 -10.81 -10.30
N ILE A 266 27.58 -10.59 -11.22
CA ILE A 266 28.99 -10.93 -11.03
C ILE A 266 29.58 -10.11 -9.86
N GLY A 267 29.29 -8.80 -9.81
CA GLY A 267 29.67 -7.93 -8.71
C GLY A 267 29.18 -8.43 -7.36
N GLY A 268 27.88 -8.74 -7.23
CA GLY A 268 27.29 -9.28 -6.00
C GLY A 268 27.86 -10.64 -5.58
N LEU A 269 28.23 -11.50 -6.55
CA LEU A 269 28.94 -12.75 -6.29
C LEU A 269 30.35 -12.50 -5.74
N PHE A 270 31.10 -11.52 -6.25
CA PHE A 270 32.40 -11.17 -5.69
C PHE A 270 32.31 -10.46 -4.35
N GLU A 271 31.35 -9.55 -4.18
CA GLU A 271 31.03 -8.91 -2.90
C GLU A 271 30.75 -9.97 -1.83
N GLY A 272 29.90 -10.95 -2.15
CA GLY A 272 29.62 -12.06 -1.23
C GLY A 272 30.82 -12.95 -0.94
N ALA A 273 31.69 -13.20 -1.93
CA ALA A 273 32.92 -13.96 -1.73
C ALA A 273 33.86 -13.26 -0.75
N ILE A 274 34.00 -11.93 -0.88
CA ILE A 274 34.76 -11.09 0.05
C ILE A 274 34.16 -11.21 1.46
N PHE A 275 32.84 -11.13 1.61
CA PHE A 275 32.19 -11.26 2.91
C PHE A 275 32.36 -12.64 3.55
N PHE A 276 32.32 -13.72 2.77
CA PHE A 276 32.66 -15.07 3.26
C PHE A 276 34.11 -15.13 3.76
N LEU A 277 35.06 -14.60 3.00
CA LEU A 277 36.48 -14.59 3.36
C LEU A 277 36.74 -13.74 4.61
N LEU A 278 36.16 -12.54 4.69
CA LEU A 278 36.27 -11.66 5.85
C LEU A 278 35.65 -12.28 7.10
N THR A 279 34.48 -12.92 6.95
CA THR A 279 33.82 -13.61 8.08
C THR A 279 34.65 -14.80 8.55
N ALA A 280 35.21 -15.59 7.64
CA ALA A 280 36.09 -16.71 7.97
C ALA A 280 37.38 -16.26 8.63
N PHE A 281 38.01 -15.20 8.11
CA PHE A 281 39.21 -14.61 8.67
C PHE A 281 38.97 -14.07 10.09
N LEU A 282 37.88 -13.29 10.28
CA LEU A 282 37.55 -12.71 11.57
C LEU A 282 37.20 -13.79 12.60
N LEU A 283 36.45 -14.81 12.19
CA LEU A 283 36.15 -15.97 13.03
C LEU A 283 37.41 -16.73 13.41
N TRP A 284 38.33 -16.98 12.47
CA TRP A 284 39.63 -17.60 12.75
C TRP A 284 40.46 -16.76 13.72
N ALA A 285 40.52 -15.45 13.54
CA ALA A 285 41.25 -14.53 14.41
C ALA A 285 40.65 -14.51 15.82
N LEU A 286 39.33 -14.52 15.95
CA LEU A 286 38.62 -14.59 17.22
C LEU A 286 38.89 -15.92 17.93
N LEU A 287 38.77 -17.04 17.21
CA LEU A 287 39.04 -18.40 17.72
C LEU A 287 40.51 -18.61 18.12
N GLY A 288 41.43 -17.95 17.42
CA GLY A 288 42.86 -17.95 17.71
C GLY A 288 43.28 -16.92 18.77
N HIS A 289 42.34 -16.23 19.40
CA HIS A 289 42.58 -15.15 20.37
C HIS A 289 43.48 -14.01 19.86
N LYS A 290 43.50 -13.78 18.53
CA LYS A 290 44.28 -12.73 17.88
C LYS A 290 43.59 -11.36 17.91
N VAL A 291 42.28 -11.35 18.14
CA VAL A 291 41.43 -10.15 18.20
C VAL A 291 40.49 -10.26 19.38
N ALA A 292 40.27 -9.15 20.09
CA ALA A 292 39.31 -9.09 21.19
C ALA A 292 37.86 -9.22 20.67
N PHE A 293 36.99 -9.87 21.44
CA PHE A 293 35.58 -10.07 21.05
C PHE A 293 34.88 -8.75 20.70
N LYS A 294 35.04 -7.70 21.51
CA LYS A 294 34.43 -6.38 21.27
C LYS A 294 34.83 -5.82 19.89
N THR A 295 36.09 -5.97 19.51
CA THR A 295 36.58 -5.54 18.20
C THR A 295 35.94 -6.36 17.10
N ALA A 296 35.88 -7.69 17.25
CA ALA A 296 35.22 -8.55 16.26
C ALA A 296 33.72 -8.24 16.12
N ALA A 297 33.02 -7.97 17.22
CA ALA A 297 31.61 -7.58 17.21
C ALA A 297 31.38 -6.25 16.47
N ILE A 298 32.25 -5.25 16.68
CA ILE A 298 32.22 -3.98 15.93
C ILE A 298 32.48 -4.22 14.44
N VAL A 299 33.44 -5.06 14.09
CA VAL A 299 33.73 -5.38 12.68
C VAL A 299 32.55 -6.12 12.03
N PHE A 300 31.93 -7.09 12.71
CA PHE A 300 30.71 -7.74 12.21
C PHE A 300 29.57 -6.74 12.00
N MET A 301 29.36 -5.82 12.94
CA MET A 301 28.37 -4.76 12.81
C MET A 301 28.66 -3.86 11.60
N ALA A 302 29.92 -3.42 11.44
CA ALA A 302 30.33 -2.61 10.30
C ALA A 302 30.14 -3.36 8.97
N MET A 303 30.50 -4.64 8.91
CA MET A 303 30.28 -5.49 7.74
C MET A 303 28.79 -5.61 7.41
N ALA A 304 27.92 -5.81 8.41
CA ALA A 304 26.47 -5.88 8.21
C ALA A 304 25.89 -4.54 7.71
N VAL A 305 26.39 -3.40 8.18
CA VAL A 305 26.00 -2.08 7.66
C VAL A 305 26.49 -1.90 6.21
N VAL A 306 27.73 -2.25 5.89
CA VAL A 306 28.25 -2.15 4.52
C VAL A 306 27.44 -3.03 3.57
N ASP A 307 27.20 -4.28 3.94
CA ASP A 307 26.44 -5.27 3.16
C ASP A 307 24.96 -4.88 2.96
N GLY A 308 24.23 -4.69 4.07
CA GLY A 308 22.80 -4.41 4.01
C GLY A 308 22.48 -2.98 3.55
N TRP A 309 23.10 -1.98 4.17
CA TRP A 309 22.77 -0.59 3.87
C TRP A 309 23.47 -0.07 2.61
N ILE A 310 24.81 -0.10 2.59
CA ILE A 310 25.58 0.60 1.55
C ILE A 310 25.52 -0.15 0.22
N LEU A 311 25.75 -1.46 0.23
CA LEU A 311 25.82 -2.25 -0.99
C LEU A 311 24.44 -2.70 -1.48
N THR A 312 23.43 -2.79 -0.63
CA THR A 312 22.09 -3.24 -1.04
C THR A 312 21.05 -2.13 -1.02
N ASP A 313 20.70 -1.57 0.14
CA ASP A 313 19.55 -0.66 0.27
C ASP A 313 19.77 0.71 -0.39
N MET A 314 20.98 1.28 -0.31
CA MET A 314 21.31 2.57 -0.95
C MET A 314 21.21 2.51 -2.48
N ARG A 315 21.10 1.33 -3.10
CA ARG A 315 20.79 1.23 -4.54
C ARG A 315 19.31 1.52 -4.83
N PHE A 316 18.42 1.28 -3.88
CA PHE A 316 16.99 1.57 -3.96
C PHE A 316 16.61 2.92 -3.33
N ILE A 317 17.33 3.35 -2.29
CA ILE A 317 17.06 4.59 -1.54
C ILE A 317 17.99 5.70 -2.03
N GLN A 318 17.53 6.49 -2.99
CA GLN A 318 18.28 7.64 -3.52
C GLN A 318 17.73 8.95 -2.93
N PRO A 319 18.53 9.71 -2.17
CA PRO A 319 18.11 11.05 -1.73
C PRO A 319 18.00 11.98 -2.95
N VAL A 320 16.87 12.67 -3.07
CA VAL A 320 16.61 13.65 -4.14
C VAL A 320 16.32 15.02 -3.53
N ASP A 321 16.62 16.09 -4.27
CA ASP A 321 16.18 17.44 -3.89
C ASP A 321 14.65 17.50 -3.91
N PRO A 322 13.97 17.83 -2.80
CA PRO A 322 12.52 17.93 -2.76
C PRO A 322 12.00 19.15 -3.53
N THR A 323 12.81 20.18 -3.76
CA THR A 323 12.38 21.49 -4.27
C THR A 323 11.59 21.39 -5.60
N PRO A 324 12.02 20.62 -6.61
CA PRO A 324 11.27 20.49 -7.86
C PRO A 324 9.88 19.83 -7.69
N TYR A 325 9.70 19.00 -6.66
CA TYR A 325 8.43 18.30 -6.39
C TYR A 325 7.39 19.19 -5.71
N PHE A 326 7.85 20.22 -4.97
CA PHE A 326 7.00 21.17 -4.25
C PHE A 326 7.01 22.58 -4.88
N THR A 327 7.52 22.71 -6.10
CA THR A 327 7.44 23.97 -6.84
C THR A 327 6.05 24.08 -7.47
N LYS A 328 5.34 25.18 -7.16
CA LYS A 328 4.00 25.45 -7.70
C LYS A 328 4.08 25.69 -9.22
N PRO A 329 3.47 24.83 -10.06
CA PRO A 329 3.59 24.97 -11.51
C PRO A 329 2.72 26.14 -12.03
N PRO A 330 3.10 26.79 -13.14
CA PRO A 330 2.33 27.89 -13.74
C PRO A 330 0.86 27.58 -13.99
N ILE A 331 0.53 26.35 -14.42
CA ILE A 331 -0.86 25.91 -14.63
C ILE A 331 -1.73 26.06 -13.38
N VAL A 332 -1.20 25.76 -12.20
CA VAL A 332 -1.93 25.89 -10.93
C VAL A 332 -2.23 27.36 -10.61
N THR A 333 -1.34 28.28 -10.97
CA THR A 333 -1.58 29.73 -10.81
C THR A 333 -2.68 30.22 -11.75
N ILE A 334 -2.79 29.66 -12.95
CA ILE A 334 -3.87 29.99 -13.90
C ILE A 334 -5.21 29.48 -13.37
N LEU A 335 -5.25 28.21 -12.95
CA LEU A 335 -6.47 27.58 -12.43
C LEU A 335 -6.99 28.30 -11.19
N ASN A 336 -6.12 28.63 -10.23
CA ASN A 336 -6.49 29.34 -9.00
C ASN A 336 -7.05 30.76 -9.18
N LYS A 337 -7.07 31.31 -10.40
CA LYS A 337 -7.77 32.58 -10.68
C LYS A 337 -9.28 32.40 -10.69
N ASP A 338 -9.76 31.21 -11.00
CA ASP A 338 -11.17 30.87 -10.99
C ASP A 338 -11.64 30.51 -9.58
N LYS A 339 -12.91 30.75 -9.28
CA LYS A 339 -13.48 30.52 -7.95
C LYS A 339 -13.97 29.07 -7.85
N LEU A 340 -13.47 28.35 -6.85
CA LEU A 340 -14.02 27.06 -6.43
C LEU A 340 -15.49 27.20 -5.99
N PRO A 341 -16.30 26.13 -6.11
CA PRO A 341 -15.91 24.77 -6.45
C PRO A 341 -15.97 24.43 -7.95
N TYR A 342 -14.89 23.83 -8.46
CA TYR A 342 -14.81 23.15 -9.76
C TYR A 342 -13.74 22.04 -9.67
N ARG A 343 -13.81 21.04 -10.56
CA ARG A 343 -12.76 20.02 -10.69
C ARG A 343 -11.99 20.17 -12.00
N VAL A 344 -10.79 19.60 -12.02
CA VAL A 344 -9.93 19.50 -13.21
C VAL A 344 -9.68 18.03 -13.53
N PHE A 345 -9.79 17.66 -14.79
CA PHE A 345 -9.29 16.38 -15.28
C PHE A 345 -7.97 16.59 -16.00
N ALA A 346 -6.88 16.09 -15.40
CA ALA A 346 -5.57 16.04 -16.04
C ALA A 346 -5.40 14.69 -16.73
N MET A 347 -5.10 14.72 -18.03
CA MET A 347 -4.74 13.49 -18.75
C MET A 347 -3.52 12.83 -18.09
N PRO A 348 -3.50 11.48 -17.96
CA PRO A 348 -2.34 10.77 -17.44
C PRO A 348 -1.04 11.23 -18.13
N GLN A 349 0.03 11.40 -17.34
CA GLN A 349 1.34 11.89 -17.80
C GLN A 349 1.40 13.36 -18.23
N THR A 350 0.33 14.15 -18.07
CA THR A 350 0.37 15.61 -18.29
C THR A 350 1.16 16.33 -17.22
N LEU A 351 1.02 15.90 -15.98
CA LEU A 351 1.67 16.48 -14.80
C LEU A 351 2.73 15.50 -14.26
N SER A 352 3.68 16.02 -13.48
CA SER A 352 4.74 15.22 -12.85
C SER A 352 4.22 14.18 -11.85
N ASN A 353 3.04 14.42 -11.26
CA ASN A 353 2.34 13.50 -10.37
C ASN A 353 0.82 13.61 -10.62
N GLN A 354 0.09 12.50 -10.43
CA GLN A 354 -1.36 12.40 -10.60
C GLN A 354 -2.18 13.20 -9.59
N ASN A 355 -1.59 13.63 -8.47
CA ASN A 355 -2.26 14.42 -7.44
C ASN A 355 -1.69 15.85 -7.32
N LEU A 356 -0.99 16.34 -8.34
CA LEU A 356 -0.24 17.59 -8.25
C LEU A 356 -1.16 18.78 -8.04
N LEU A 357 -2.34 18.83 -8.68
CA LEU A 357 -3.24 19.98 -8.52
C LEU A 357 -3.87 19.99 -7.11
N ALA A 358 -4.24 18.80 -6.60
CA ALA A 358 -4.81 18.67 -5.25
C ALA A 358 -3.84 19.14 -4.14
N GLN A 359 -2.53 18.98 -4.31
CA GLN A 359 -1.52 19.51 -3.37
C GLN A 359 -1.58 21.04 -3.23
N TYR A 360 -2.08 21.74 -4.24
CA TYR A 360 -2.23 23.20 -4.25
C TYR A 360 -3.69 23.66 -4.18
N GLY A 361 -4.58 22.79 -3.69
CA GLY A 361 -5.98 23.12 -3.42
C GLY A 361 -6.89 23.19 -4.65
N VAL A 362 -6.49 22.62 -5.78
CA VAL A 362 -7.36 22.50 -6.97
C VAL A 362 -7.90 21.07 -7.03
N ASP A 363 -9.22 20.90 -6.92
CA ASP A 363 -9.86 19.59 -6.91
C ASP A 363 -9.66 18.85 -8.25
N GLU A 364 -9.36 17.56 -8.19
CA GLU A 364 -9.12 16.70 -9.36
C GLU A 364 -10.25 15.67 -9.52
N VAL A 365 -10.63 15.39 -10.76
CA VAL A 365 -11.60 14.32 -11.09
C VAL A 365 -10.98 12.95 -10.88
N ALA A 366 -9.70 12.81 -11.21
CA ALA A 366 -8.95 11.57 -11.15
C ALA A 366 -7.60 11.82 -10.47
N GLY A 367 -7.03 10.77 -9.90
CA GLY A 367 -5.76 10.83 -9.19
C GLY A 367 -5.45 9.48 -8.55
N TYR A 368 -4.31 9.39 -7.88
CA TYR A 368 -3.93 8.19 -7.14
C TYR A 368 -4.29 8.32 -5.66
N HIS A 369 -5.28 7.57 -5.18
CA HIS A 369 -5.52 7.48 -3.74
C HIS A 369 -5.92 6.06 -3.31
N GLY A 370 -5.33 5.58 -2.21
CA GLY A 370 -5.53 4.20 -1.74
C GLY A 370 -6.91 3.89 -1.15
N ASN A 371 -7.76 4.92 -1.00
CA ASN A 371 -9.04 4.87 -0.29
C ASN A 371 -10.24 5.31 -1.17
N GLN A 372 -10.21 5.03 -2.47
CA GLN A 372 -11.33 5.34 -3.36
C GLN A 372 -12.58 4.52 -3.07
N LEU A 373 -13.75 5.14 -3.17
CA LEU A 373 -15.02 4.42 -3.01
C LEU A 373 -15.29 3.57 -4.24
N ARG A 374 -15.78 2.33 -4.06
CA ARG A 374 -16.04 1.38 -5.16
C ARG A 374 -17.00 1.92 -6.21
N TRP A 375 -17.96 2.74 -5.79
CA TRP A 375 -18.92 3.38 -6.70
C TRP A 375 -18.23 4.39 -7.60
N TYR A 376 -17.32 5.20 -7.05
CA TYR A 376 -16.56 6.14 -7.86
C TYR A 376 -15.55 5.42 -8.77
N ASP A 377 -14.89 4.38 -8.23
CA ASP A 377 -13.97 3.53 -8.99
C ASP A 377 -14.67 2.91 -10.20
N ALA A 378 -15.83 2.29 -10.02
CA ALA A 378 -16.61 1.72 -11.12
C ALA A 378 -17.17 2.80 -12.06
N PHE A 379 -17.55 3.98 -11.54
CA PHE A 379 -18.04 5.10 -12.35
C PHE A 379 -17.00 5.58 -13.37
N ILE A 380 -15.75 5.78 -12.95
CA ILE A 380 -14.64 6.19 -13.83
C ILE A 380 -14.05 5.03 -14.64
N GLY A 381 -14.41 3.77 -14.31
CA GLY A 381 -13.98 2.57 -15.02
C GLY A 381 -12.71 1.90 -14.48
N GLY A 382 -12.48 2.05 -13.17
CA GLY A 382 -11.38 1.48 -12.40
C GLY A 382 -10.03 2.15 -12.67
N ASN A 383 -8.95 1.48 -12.25
CA ASN A 383 -7.56 1.92 -12.54
C ASN A 383 -7.26 2.06 -14.04
N GLY A 384 -8.05 1.40 -14.88
CA GLY A 384 -7.94 1.51 -16.33
C GLY A 384 -8.78 2.63 -16.93
N PHE A 385 -9.50 3.44 -16.15
CA PHE A 385 -10.33 4.52 -16.66
C PHE A 385 -11.22 4.11 -17.85
N THR A 386 -11.75 2.89 -17.83
CA THR A 386 -12.44 2.26 -18.97
C THR A 386 -13.74 2.96 -19.36
N SER A 387 -14.27 3.81 -18.48
CA SER A 387 -15.41 4.68 -18.79
C SER A 387 -14.98 5.95 -19.55
N LEU A 388 -13.71 6.34 -19.47
CA LEU A 388 -13.13 7.54 -20.11
C LEU A 388 -12.38 7.21 -21.41
N PHE A 389 -11.84 6.00 -21.55
CA PHE A 389 -11.05 5.58 -22.71
C PHE A 389 -11.56 4.29 -23.35
N THR A 390 -11.33 4.13 -24.64
CA THR A 390 -11.55 2.88 -25.37
C THR A 390 -10.28 2.03 -25.38
N TYR A 391 -10.43 0.72 -25.28
CA TYR A 391 -9.30 -0.22 -25.20
C TYR A 391 -9.33 -1.24 -26.33
N LYS A 392 -8.17 -1.58 -26.89
CA LYS A 392 -7.97 -2.73 -27.79
C LYS A 392 -6.70 -3.46 -27.36
N ASN A 393 -6.81 -4.77 -27.15
CA ASN A 393 -5.70 -5.61 -26.66
C ASN A 393 -5.02 -5.04 -25.38
N GLY A 394 -5.81 -4.47 -24.47
CA GLY A 394 -5.32 -3.89 -23.22
C GLY A 394 -4.65 -2.50 -23.34
N GLN A 395 -4.59 -1.92 -24.54
CA GLN A 395 -4.01 -0.59 -24.78
C GLN A 395 -5.12 0.43 -25.07
N ALA A 396 -5.00 1.64 -24.51
CA ALA A 396 -5.93 2.73 -24.81
C ALA A 396 -5.78 3.16 -26.27
N GLN A 397 -6.88 3.23 -27.01
CA GLN A 397 -6.92 3.57 -28.44
C GLN A 397 -7.55 4.93 -28.71
N GLY A 398 -8.30 5.47 -27.75
CA GLY A 398 -8.97 6.75 -27.91
C GLY A 398 -9.89 7.04 -26.73
N PHE A 399 -10.72 8.06 -26.91
CA PHE A 399 -11.67 8.49 -25.89
C PHE A 399 -12.98 7.73 -25.98
N SER A 400 -13.54 7.41 -24.82
CA SER A 400 -14.90 6.89 -24.70
C SER A 400 -15.90 7.93 -25.19
N PRO A 401 -16.99 7.52 -25.87
CA PRO A 401 -18.11 8.42 -26.18
C PRO A 401 -18.71 9.09 -24.92
N ASN A 402 -18.54 8.46 -23.74
CA ASN A 402 -19.03 8.98 -22.46
C ASN A 402 -18.06 9.95 -21.76
N LEU A 403 -16.89 10.27 -22.34
CA LEU A 403 -15.90 11.16 -21.72
C LEU A 403 -16.53 12.48 -21.28
N GLY A 404 -17.16 13.21 -22.20
CA GLY A 404 -17.78 14.51 -21.90
C GLY A 404 -18.86 14.38 -20.82
N LYS A 405 -19.73 13.38 -20.91
CA LYS A 405 -20.77 13.09 -19.92
C LYS A 405 -20.20 12.87 -18.51
N ILE A 406 -19.16 12.04 -18.37
CA ILE A 406 -18.55 11.72 -17.08
C ILE A 406 -17.84 12.95 -16.50
N LEU A 407 -17.12 13.70 -17.32
CA LEU A 407 -16.45 14.92 -16.89
C LEU A 407 -17.46 15.99 -16.46
N SER A 408 -18.59 16.11 -17.16
CA SER A 408 -19.66 17.04 -16.78
C SER A 408 -20.36 16.64 -15.48
N LEU A 409 -20.63 15.35 -15.27
CA LEU A 409 -21.21 14.82 -14.03
C LEU A 409 -20.28 14.93 -12.81
N THR A 410 -18.97 15.10 -13.04
CA THR A 410 -17.96 15.25 -11.98
C THR A 410 -17.59 16.72 -11.72
N ASN A 411 -18.35 17.67 -12.26
CA ASN A 411 -18.09 19.11 -12.15
C ASN A 411 -16.71 19.49 -12.72
N ALA A 412 -16.23 18.75 -13.73
CA ALA A 412 -14.98 19.01 -14.39
C ALA A 412 -15.12 20.21 -15.32
N LYS A 413 -14.74 21.39 -14.82
CA LYS A 413 -14.76 22.64 -15.60
C LYS A 413 -13.60 22.70 -16.59
N TYR A 414 -12.45 22.13 -16.21
CA TYR A 414 -11.24 22.13 -17.03
C TYR A 414 -10.76 20.72 -17.35
N PHE A 415 -10.37 20.51 -18.60
CA PHE A 415 -9.59 19.37 -19.07
C PHE A 415 -8.21 19.89 -19.47
N ILE A 416 -7.14 19.24 -19.01
CA ILE A 416 -5.77 19.66 -19.33
C ILE A 416 -4.96 18.51 -19.92
N TRP A 417 -4.15 18.84 -20.94
CA TRP A 417 -3.29 17.88 -21.61
C TRP A 417 -2.06 18.56 -22.23
N ASN A 418 -0.93 17.86 -22.25
CA ASN A 418 0.30 18.32 -22.92
C ASN A 418 0.29 18.10 -24.45
N GLN A 419 -0.74 17.45 -25.00
CA GLN A 419 -0.96 17.32 -26.44
C GLN A 419 -2.11 18.20 -26.91
N LYS A 420 -2.08 18.60 -28.19
CA LYS A 420 -3.18 19.35 -28.80
C LYS A 420 -4.26 18.38 -29.25
N PHE A 421 -5.39 18.41 -28.54
CA PHE A 421 -6.58 17.67 -28.89
C PHE A 421 -7.78 18.32 -28.22
N THR A 422 -8.84 18.58 -28.99
CA THR A 422 -10.09 19.12 -28.44
C THR A 422 -11.12 18.01 -28.36
N PRO A 423 -11.41 17.45 -27.17
CA PRO A 423 -12.47 16.47 -27.03
C PRO A 423 -13.85 17.06 -27.38
N PRO A 424 -14.82 16.25 -27.81
CA PRO A 424 -16.20 16.71 -27.99
C PRO A 424 -16.77 17.31 -26.69
N GLY A 425 -17.39 18.49 -26.78
CA GLY A 425 -17.91 19.23 -25.62
C GLY A 425 -16.87 20.09 -24.89
N PHE A 426 -15.70 20.31 -25.51
CA PHE A 426 -14.65 21.14 -24.94
C PHE A 426 -14.18 22.20 -25.93
N GLU A 427 -13.77 23.35 -25.40
CA GLU A 427 -13.20 24.46 -26.15
C GLU A 427 -11.83 24.81 -25.60
N MET A 428 -10.85 25.05 -26.48
CA MET A 428 -9.50 25.42 -26.05
C MET A 428 -9.48 26.86 -25.54
N LEU A 429 -9.04 27.06 -24.30
CA LEU A 429 -8.86 28.39 -23.71
C LEU A 429 -7.46 28.96 -23.97
N GLY A 430 -6.47 28.09 -24.09
CA GLY A 430 -5.09 28.48 -24.31
C GLY A 430 -4.10 27.43 -23.83
N THR A 431 -2.84 27.84 -23.73
CA THR A 431 -1.73 27.01 -23.27
C THR A 431 -1.01 27.75 -22.15
N SER A 432 -0.72 27.07 -21.05
CA SER A 432 0.05 27.62 -19.94
C SER A 432 1.56 27.73 -20.27
N PRO A 433 2.33 28.53 -19.52
CA PRO A 433 3.77 28.70 -19.78
C PRO A 433 4.61 27.41 -19.76
N ASP A 434 4.14 26.38 -19.04
CA ASP A 434 4.71 25.03 -18.98
C ASP A 434 4.24 24.12 -20.13
N GLY A 435 3.57 24.67 -21.15
CA GLY A 435 3.20 23.95 -22.37
C GLY A 435 1.94 23.07 -22.25
N ILE A 436 1.16 23.23 -21.17
CA ILE A 436 -0.06 22.45 -20.94
C ILE A 436 -1.25 23.17 -21.58
N ASN A 437 -1.96 22.47 -22.46
CA ASN A 437 -3.17 22.98 -23.09
C ASN A 437 -4.35 22.89 -22.12
N ILE A 438 -5.12 23.96 -22.06
CA ILE A 438 -6.26 24.13 -21.15
C ILE A 438 -7.53 24.18 -21.98
N TYR A 439 -8.48 23.30 -21.66
CA TYR A 439 -9.76 23.20 -22.32
C TYR A 439 -10.89 23.44 -21.32
N HIS A 440 -11.89 24.21 -21.71
CA HIS A 440 -13.11 24.46 -20.96
C HIS A 440 -14.19 23.47 -21.37
N ASN A 441 -14.81 22.80 -20.40
CA ASN A 441 -15.96 21.94 -20.64
C ASN A 441 -17.22 22.79 -20.83
N THR A 442 -17.76 22.82 -22.06
CA THR A 442 -18.95 23.62 -22.38
C THR A 442 -20.25 22.99 -21.86
N THR A 443 -20.19 21.73 -21.42
CA THR A 443 -21.32 20.98 -20.86
C THR A 443 -21.20 20.77 -19.35
N ASN A 444 -20.28 21.48 -18.68
CA ASN A 444 -20.00 21.34 -17.26
C ASN A 444 -21.25 21.55 -16.40
N LEU A 445 -21.56 20.60 -15.53
CA LEU A 445 -22.62 20.75 -14.53
C LEU A 445 -22.05 21.38 -13.26
N SER A 446 -22.85 22.21 -12.58
CA SER A 446 -22.47 22.79 -11.29
C SER A 446 -22.40 21.72 -10.19
N ARG A 447 -21.43 21.83 -9.27
CA ARG A 447 -21.22 20.86 -8.17
C ARG A 447 -22.49 20.60 -7.37
N ALA A 448 -23.30 21.64 -7.15
CA ALA A 448 -24.65 21.53 -6.61
C ALA A 448 -25.65 22.10 -7.63
N ARG A 449 -26.72 21.37 -7.90
CA ARG A 449 -27.76 21.75 -8.88
C ARG A 449 -29.14 21.27 -8.46
N ILE A 450 -30.16 21.97 -8.93
CA ILE A 450 -31.56 21.58 -8.75
C ILE A 450 -31.97 20.68 -9.92
N VAL A 451 -32.69 19.60 -9.64
CA VAL A 451 -33.19 18.66 -10.64
C VAL A 451 -34.61 18.22 -10.27
N TYR A 452 -35.51 18.24 -11.26
CA TYR A 452 -36.91 17.84 -11.07
C TYR A 452 -37.25 16.49 -11.68
N ASN A 453 -36.58 16.11 -12.76
CA ASN A 453 -36.82 14.84 -13.44
C ASN A 453 -35.89 13.77 -12.89
N TYR A 454 -36.40 12.56 -12.71
CA TYR A 454 -35.62 11.45 -12.18
C TYR A 454 -36.06 10.12 -12.78
N ASP A 455 -35.21 9.11 -12.63
CA ASP A 455 -35.52 7.71 -12.87
C ASP A 455 -35.19 6.91 -11.61
N VAL A 456 -36.10 6.03 -11.18
CA VAL A 456 -35.87 5.18 -10.00
C VAL A 456 -35.30 3.85 -10.45
N VAL A 457 -34.01 3.62 -10.15
CA VAL A 457 -33.31 2.38 -10.49
C VAL A 457 -32.52 1.91 -9.27
N SER A 458 -33.06 0.92 -8.56
CA SER A 458 -32.45 0.40 -7.32
C SER A 458 -31.23 -0.48 -7.55
N ASP A 459 -31.17 -1.17 -8.70
CA ASP A 459 -30.00 -1.98 -9.06
C ASP A 459 -28.83 -1.08 -9.51
N PRO A 460 -27.66 -1.14 -8.86
CA PRO A 460 -26.55 -0.25 -9.18
C PRO A 460 -25.99 -0.45 -10.60
N GLU A 461 -25.92 -1.69 -11.10
CA GLU A 461 -25.39 -1.97 -12.43
C GLU A 461 -26.32 -1.43 -13.52
N GLN A 462 -27.62 -1.64 -13.35
CA GLN A 462 -28.64 -1.07 -14.22
C GLN A 462 -28.66 0.46 -14.14
N ALA A 463 -28.45 1.05 -12.97
CA ALA A 463 -28.37 2.50 -12.80
C ALA A 463 -27.19 3.09 -13.58
N LEU A 464 -26.00 2.49 -13.49
CA LEU A 464 -24.83 2.89 -14.26
C LEU A 464 -25.08 2.73 -15.77
N LYS A 465 -25.64 1.60 -16.19
CA LYS A 465 -25.98 1.36 -17.60
C LYS A 465 -26.98 2.39 -18.15
N THR A 466 -28.00 2.74 -17.38
CA THR A 466 -29.01 3.73 -17.74
C THR A 466 -28.37 5.12 -17.90
N LEU A 467 -27.56 5.53 -16.92
CA LEU A 467 -26.84 6.80 -16.96
C LEU A 467 -25.89 6.91 -18.18
N MET A 468 -25.21 5.81 -18.51
CA MET A 468 -24.25 5.74 -19.61
C MET A 468 -24.90 5.59 -20.99
N ALA A 469 -26.22 5.42 -21.09
CA ALA A 469 -26.93 5.33 -22.36
C ALA A 469 -26.79 6.65 -23.16
N PRO A 470 -26.46 6.61 -24.47
CA PRO A 470 -26.23 7.82 -25.28
C PRO A 470 -27.38 8.83 -25.24
N GLU A 471 -28.62 8.35 -25.18
CA GLU A 471 -29.86 9.11 -25.19
C GLU A 471 -30.28 9.67 -23.81
N TYR A 472 -29.58 9.31 -22.74
CA TYR A 472 -29.94 9.73 -21.38
C TYR A 472 -29.58 11.20 -21.15
N ASP A 473 -30.60 12.03 -20.84
CA ASP A 473 -30.45 13.45 -20.50
C ASP A 473 -29.96 13.63 -19.05
N TYR A 474 -28.65 13.48 -18.87
CA TYR A 474 -27.97 13.68 -17.58
C TYR A 474 -27.97 15.15 -17.11
N THR A 475 -28.28 16.10 -17.99
CA THR A 475 -28.31 17.54 -17.68
C THR A 475 -29.56 17.92 -16.94
N ASN A 476 -30.71 17.33 -17.26
CA ASN A 476 -31.99 17.65 -16.62
C ASN A 476 -32.59 16.50 -15.80
N ARG A 477 -31.97 15.32 -15.80
CA ARG A 477 -32.44 14.14 -15.05
C ARG A 477 -31.34 13.56 -14.16
N ILE A 478 -31.75 12.88 -13.10
CA ILE A 478 -30.88 12.06 -12.23
C ILE A 478 -31.44 10.65 -12.07
N VAL A 479 -30.57 9.65 -11.98
CA VAL A 479 -30.98 8.29 -11.59
C VAL A 479 -30.88 8.18 -10.08
N ILE A 480 -31.93 7.77 -9.38
CA ILE A 480 -31.96 7.62 -7.91
C ILE A 480 -32.18 6.17 -7.48
N ASP A 481 -31.60 5.78 -6.35
CA ASP A 481 -31.60 4.40 -5.85
C ASP A 481 -32.94 3.91 -5.28
N ARG A 482 -33.86 4.83 -4.94
CA ARG A 482 -35.19 4.51 -4.39
C ARG A 482 -36.18 5.63 -4.66
N ALA A 483 -37.48 5.33 -4.55
CA ALA A 483 -38.54 6.30 -4.79
C ALA A 483 -38.48 7.49 -3.81
N PRO A 484 -38.79 8.73 -4.25
CA PRO A 484 -38.94 9.87 -3.37
C PRO A 484 -40.13 9.70 -2.44
N LYS A 485 -40.15 10.45 -1.33
CA LYS A 485 -41.26 10.45 -0.38
C LYS A 485 -42.47 11.21 -0.95
N ALA A 486 -42.23 12.33 -1.62
CA ALA A 486 -43.24 13.12 -2.30
C ALA A 486 -43.21 12.86 -3.81
N GLN A 487 -44.38 12.95 -4.45
CA GLN A 487 -44.45 12.96 -5.90
C GLN A 487 -43.90 14.30 -6.41
N ILE A 488 -42.79 14.24 -7.15
CA ILE A 488 -42.16 15.41 -7.76
C ILE A 488 -42.72 15.56 -9.17
N THR A 489 -43.27 16.73 -9.48
CA THR A 489 -43.70 17.10 -10.83
C THR A 489 -42.88 18.29 -11.28
N ALA A 490 -42.19 18.15 -12.42
CA ALA A 490 -41.35 19.23 -12.92
C ALA A 490 -42.19 20.48 -13.23
N PRO A 491 -41.76 21.68 -12.80
CA PRO A 491 -42.46 22.91 -13.12
C PRO A 491 -42.35 23.21 -14.62
N ALA A 492 -43.38 23.87 -15.18
CA ALA A 492 -43.37 24.29 -16.58
C ALA A 492 -42.24 25.29 -16.89
N ALA A 493 -41.80 26.07 -15.90
CA ALA A 493 -40.60 26.89 -15.94
C ALA A 493 -39.99 26.99 -14.53
N ALA A 494 -38.69 26.68 -14.41
CA ALA A 494 -37.92 26.84 -13.20
C ALA A 494 -37.45 28.30 -13.06
N SER A 495 -38.33 29.19 -12.61
CA SER A 495 -38.01 30.60 -12.39
C SER A 495 -37.70 30.86 -10.90
N GLY A 496 -36.54 31.44 -10.62
CA GLY A 496 -36.10 31.75 -9.23
C GLY A 496 -35.26 30.65 -8.57
N ASP A 497 -35.01 29.54 -9.26
CA ASP A 497 -34.14 28.48 -8.79
C ASP A 497 -32.70 28.97 -8.61
N THR A 498 -32.14 28.80 -7.42
CA THR A 498 -30.76 29.21 -7.12
C THR A 498 -30.08 28.17 -6.25
N THR A 499 -28.78 27.98 -6.43
CA THR A 499 -27.98 27.10 -5.57
C THR A 499 -26.60 27.70 -5.38
N ILE A 500 -26.17 27.83 -4.12
CA ILE A 500 -24.91 28.42 -3.72
C ILE A 500 -24.28 27.50 -2.68
N ILE A 501 -23.06 27.05 -2.96
CA ILE A 501 -22.23 26.37 -1.95
C ILE A 501 -21.61 27.45 -1.08
N LEU A 502 -21.95 27.45 0.20
CA LEU A 502 -21.49 28.42 1.20
C LEU A 502 -20.10 28.05 1.73
N ASP A 503 -19.88 26.76 1.96
CA ASP A 503 -18.64 26.19 2.50
C ASP A 503 -18.57 24.70 2.14
N SER A 504 -17.37 24.15 1.95
CA SER A 504 -17.19 22.76 1.52
C SER A 504 -15.85 22.14 1.94
N PRO A 505 -15.50 22.10 3.25
CA PRO A 505 -14.38 21.29 3.73
C PRO A 505 -14.60 19.78 3.42
N ALA A 506 -13.56 18.96 3.65
CA ALA A 506 -13.57 17.55 3.27
C ALA A 506 -14.68 16.71 3.93
N ASP A 507 -15.14 17.08 5.14
CA ASP A 507 -16.12 16.35 5.95
C ASP A 507 -17.46 17.09 6.11
N GLN A 508 -17.64 18.24 5.44
CA GLN A 508 -18.87 19.02 5.51
C GLN A 508 -19.13 19.81 4.21
N ILE A 509 -20.39 19.89 3.78
CA ILE A 509 -20.82 20.70 2.63
C ILE A 509 -22.05 21.50 3.05
N LYS A 510 -21.95 22.83 3.02
CA LYS A 510 -23.07 23.74 3.30
C LYS A 510 -23.58 24.34 2.00
N VAL A 511 -24.86 24.15 1.74
CA VAL A 511 -25.51 24.63 0.52
C VAL A 511 -26.73 25.45 0.88
N ARG A 512 -26.87 26.64 0.30
CA ARG A 512 -28.12 27.38 0.26
C ARG A 512 -28.76 27.19 -1.10
N THR A 513 -30.00 26.74 -1.14
CA THR A 513 -30.73 26.49 -2.39
C THR A 513 -32.15 27.04 -2.30
N THR A 514 -32.71 27.50 -3.40
CA THR A 514 -34.13 27.89 -3.51
C THR A 514 -34.74 27.14 -4.67
N LEU A 515 -35.81 26.38 -4.41
CA LEU A 515 -36.53 25.60 -5.42
C LEU A 515 -37.91 26.20 -5.64
N SER A 516 -38.30 26.37 -6.91
CA SER A 516 -39.64 26.85 -7.30
C SER A 516 -40.72 25.78 -7.18
N ALA A 517 -40.36 24.50 -7.17
CA ALA A 517 -41.24 23.36 -6.96
C ALA A 517 -40.55 22.29 -6.10
N PRO A 518 -41.26 21.29 -5.54
CA PRO A 518 -40.61 20.13 -4.93
C PRO A 518 -39.66 19.46 -5.94
N GLY A 519 -38.46 19.09 -5.49
CA GLY A 519 -37.42 18.55 -6.37
C GLY A 519 -36.23 18.01 -5.61
N PHE A 520 -35.10 17.84 -6.31
CA PHE A 520 -33.85 17.38 -5.72
C PHE A 520 -32.77 18.45 -5.77
N LEU A 521 -32.05 18.62 -4.66
CA LEU A 521 -30.71 19.17 -4.64
C LEU A 521 -29.72 18.03 -4.91
N ALA A 522 -29.17 17.98 -6.12
CA ALA A 522 -28.12 17.04 -6.50
C ALA A 522 -26.73 17.64 -6.21
N ILE A 523 -25.87 16.86 -5.56
CA ILE A 523 -24.52 17.23 -5.13
C ILE A 523 -23.53 16.23 -5.72
N GLN A 524 -22.61 16.72 -6.55
CA GLN A 524 -21.61 15.93 -7.27
C GLN A 524 -20.42 15.56 -6.39
N ASP A 525 -20.69 15.16 -5.15
CA ASP A 525 -19.74 14.54 -4.23
C ASP A 525 -20.15 13.11 -3.95
N ASN A 526 -19.15 12.27 -3.67
CA ASN A 526 -19.38 10.84 -3.57
C ASN A 526 -20.29 10.49 -2.39
N TRP A 527 -21.31 9.69 -2.69
CA TRP A 527 -22.18 9.06 -1.72
C TRP A 527 -21.38 8.09 -0.85
N TYR A 528 -21.60 8.23 0.46
CA TYR A 528 -21.05 7.39 1.50
C TYR A 528 -22.09 7.33 2.62
N PRO A 529 -22.36 6.17 3.24
CA PRO A 529 -23.48 6.01 4.18
C PRO A 529 -23.35 6.83 5.47
N TYR A 530 -22.18 7.41 5.73
CA TYR A 530 -21.94 8.27 6.87
C TYR A 530 -22.15 9.75 6.55
N TRP A 531 -22.47 10.12 5.31
CA TRP A 531 -23.03 11.44 5.04
C TRP A 531 -24.42 11.55 5.68
N LYS A 532 -24.61 12.64 6.41
CA LYS A 532 -25.88 13.06 7.01
C LYS A 532 -26.21 14.45 6.53
N ALA A 533 -27.46 14.68 6.12
CA ALA A 533 -27.93 15.98 5.67
C ALA A 533 -28.88 16.55 6.71
N TYR A 534 -28.73 17.82 7.05
CA TYR A 534 -29.57 18.49 8.01
C TYR A 534 -30.11 19.81 7.45
N GLU A 535 -31.36 20.09 7.78
CA GLU A 535 -31.93 21.43 7.73
C GLU A 535 -32.19 21.88 9.18
N GLY A 536 -31.33 22.77 9.68
CA GLY A 536 -31.30 23.13 11.10
C GLY A 536 -30.98 21.91 11.99
N LYS A 537 -32.01 21.35 12.65
CA LYS A 537 -31.90 20.16 13.51
C LYS A 537 -32.57 18.91 12.90
N THR A 538 -33.21 19.04 11.74
CA THR A 538 -33.97 17.97 11.12
C THR A 538 -33.08 17.21 10.14
N GLU A 539 -32.91 15.90 10.35
CA GLU A 539 -32.19 15.03 9.42
C GLU A 539 -33.03 14.76 8.18
N LEU A 540 -32.44 14.97 7.00
CA LEU A 540 -33.03 14.71 5.70
C LEU A 540 -32.43 13.43 5.08
N PRO A 541 -33.24 12.62 4.37
CA PRO A 541 -32.74 11.44 3.70
C PRO A 541 -31.83 11.80 2.52
N ILE A 542 -30.66 11.16 2.45
CA ILE A 542 -29.78 11.24 1.29
C ILE A 542 -30.06 10.05 0.36
N TYR A 543 -30.33 10.35 -0.90
CA TYR A 543 -30.44 9.40 -2.00
C TYR A 543 -29.09 9.26 -2.66
N ARG A 544 -28.72 8.05 -3.07
CA ARG A 544 -27.60 7.88 -3.98
C ARG A 544 -28.10 8.13 -5.39
N CYS A 545 -27.53 9.12 -6.06
CA CYS A 545 -27.91 9.47 -7.42
C CYS A 545 -26.76 9.31 -8.41
N ASP A 546 -27.09 9.16 -9.70
CA ASP A 546 -26.15 9.06 -10.81
C ASP A 546 -24.99 8.11 -10.47
N TYR A 547 -25.39 6.94 -9.92
CA TYR A 547 -24.55 5.85 -9.44
C TYR A 547 -23.66 6.13 -8.21
N THR A 548 -22.96 7.27 -8.16
CA THR A 548 -21.97 7.56 -7.10
C THR A 548 -22.21 8.85 -6.34
N PHE A 549 -23.13 9.72 -6.75
CA PHE A 549 -23.33 11.05 -6.16
C PHE A 549 -24.48 11.09 -5.15
N MET A 550 -24.73 12.25 -4.55
CA MET A 550 -25.77 12.46 -3.54
C MET A 550 -26.92 13.32 -4.08
N ALA A 551 -28.14 12.99 -3.70
CA ALA A 551 -29.31 13.85 -3.91
C ALA A 551 -30.14 13.96 -2.63
N ILE A 552 -30.72 15.14 -2.41
CA ILE A 552 -31.59 15.45 -1.26
C ILE A 552 -32.92 15.94 -1.80
N GLU A 553 -33.99 15.26 -1.41
CA GLU A 553 -35.37 15.66 -1.72
C GLU A 553 -35.74 16.88 -0.88
N LEU A 554 -36.20 17.95 -1.52
CA LEU A 554 -36.60 19.20 -0.89
C LEU A 554 -37.98 19.65 -1.41
N PRO A 555 -38.83 20.23 -0.55
CA PRO A 555 -40.04 20.92 -1.00
C PRO A 555 -39.68 22.22 -1.75
N ALA A 556 -40.70 22.91 -2.27
CA ALA A 556 -40.50 24.26 -2.79
C ALA A 556 -40.16 25.23 -1.65
N GLY A 557 -39.27 26.18 -1.91
CA GLY A 557 -38.82 27.18 -0.93
C GLY A 557 -37.31 27.32 -0.86
N THR A 558 -36.85 28.16 0.08
CA THR A 558 -35.43 28.38 0.37
C THR A 558 -34.99 27.46 1.50
N HIS A 559 -33.88 26.77 1.28
CA HIS A 559 -33.31 25.77 2.19
C HIS A 559 -31.84 26.05 2.44
N GLU A 560 -31.41 25.83 3.69
CA GLU A 560 -30.00 25.74 4.06
C GLU A 560 -29.69 24.33 4.52
N ILE A 561 -28.94 23.62 3.69
CA ILE A 561 -28.63 22.22 3.88
C ILE A 561 -27.18 22.10 4.33
N ASP A 562 -27.00 21.41 5.44
CA ASP A 562 -25.71 21.11 6.03
C ASP A 562 -25.46 19.61 5.96
N LEU A 563 -24.62 19.19 5.01
CA LEU A 563 -24.14 17.82 4.92
C LEU A 563 -22.89 17.66 5.77
N ARG A 564 -22.84 16.62 6.60
CA ARG A 564 -21.69 16.32 7.46
C ARG A 564 -21.39 14.83 7.46
N VAL A 565 -20.11 14.47 7.55
CA VAL A 565 -19.70 13.07 7.71
C VAL A 565 -19.75 12.70 9.20
N GLU A 566 -20.70 11.83 9.54
CA GLU A 566 -20.89 11.31 10.90
C GLU A 566 -20.69 9.79 10.91
N ASN A 567 -19.48 9.36 11.25
CA ASN A 567 -19.15 7.93 11.33
C ASN A 567 -19.19 7.44 12.79
N PRO A 568 -20.25 6.72 13.23
CA PRO A 568 -20.37 6.25 14.61
C PRO A 568 -19.24 5.28 15.00
N LYS A 569 -18.69 4.51 14.05
CA LYS A 569 -17.57 3.58 14.30
C LYS A 569 -16.27 4.34 14.57
N TYR A 570 -16.06 5.46 13.88
CA TYR A 570 -14.93 6.34 14.16
C TYR A 570 -15.06 6.95 15.56
N ILE A 571 -16.23 7.48 15.91
CA ILE A 571 -16.46 8.11 17.22
C ILE A 571 -16.25 7.11 18.35
N LEU A 572 -16.85 5.91 18.25
CA LEU A 572 -16.69 4.86 19.25
C LEU A 572 -15.25 4.37 19.32
N GLY A 573 -14.61 4.11 18.17
CA GLY A 573 -13.21 3.68 18.10
C GLY A 573 -12.26 4.70 18.74
N LYS A 574 -12.46 6.00 18.44
CA LYS A 574 -11.72 7.12 19.05
C LYS A 574 -11.84 7.11 20.57
N ASN A 575 -13.06 7.04 21.09
CA ASN A 575 -13.30 7.10 22.53
C ASN A 575 -12.68 5.89 23.26
N VAL A 576 -12.85 4.68 22.73
CA VAL A 576 -12.24 3.45 23.29
C VAL A 576 -10.71 3.54 23.26
N THR A 577 -10.13 4.04 22.17
CA THR A 577 -8.69 4.23 22.06
C THR A 577 -8.17 5.23 23.10
N ILE A 578 -8.82 6.40 23.25
CA ILE A 578 -8.44 7.40 24.26
C ILE A 578 -8.48 6.81 25.67
N VAL A 579 -9.59 6.18 26.05
CA VAL A 579 -9.75 5.57 27.38
C VAL A 579 -8.69 4.48 27.61
N SER A 580 -8.41 3.68 26.60
CA SER A 580 -7.42 2.60 26.69
C SER A 580 -6.00 3.14 26.89
N TRP A 581 -5.63 4.23 26.22
CA TRP A 581 -4.35 4.91 26.45
C TRP A 581 -4.27 5.53 27.85
N LEU A 582 -5.34 6.20 28.30
CA LEU A 582 -5.39 6.76 29.65
C LEU A 582 -5.22 5.67 30.72
N LEU A 583 -5.90 4.54 30.57
CA LEU A 583 -5.77 3.40 31.48
C LEU A 583 -4.35 2.81 31.43
N LEU A 584 -3.76 2.66 30.25
CA LEU A 584 -2.38 2.17 30.12
C LEU A 584 -1.39 3.10 30.82
N PHE A 585 -1.48 4.41 30.61
CA PHE A 585 -0.61 5.38 31.28
C PHE A 585 -0.82 5.40 32.80
N ALA A 586 -2.07 5.29 33.27
CA ALA A 586 -2.36 5.17 34.70
C ALA A 586 -1.71 3.91 35.29
N CYS A 587 -1.83 2.76 34.63
CA CYS A 587 -1.18 1.52 35.05
C CYS A 587 0.36 1.64 35.10
N LEU A 588 0.97 2.24 34.06
CA LEU A 588 2.41 2.49 34.03
C LEU A 588 2.86 3.45 35.15
N GLY A 589 2.08 4.50 35.41
CA GLY A 589 2.34 5.46 36.49
C GLY A 589 2.25 4.81 37.87
N VAL A 590 1.22 4.01 38.12
CA VAL A 590 1.08 3.23 39.37
C VAL A 590 2.25 2.25 39.53
N GLY A 591 2.60 1.51 38.47
CA GLY A 591 3.74 0.60 38.47
C GLY A 591 5.07 1.32 38.77
N PHE A 592 5.27 2.51 38.21
CA PHE A 592 6.43 3.35 38.49
C PHE A 592 6.49 3.77 39.97
N VAL A 593 5.38 4.25 40.54
CA VAL A 593 5.29 4.64 41.96
C VAL A 593 5.55 3.48 42.90
N ILE A 594 4.96 2.30 42.63
CA ILE A 594 5.17 1.09 43.44
C ILE A 594 6.64 0.66 43.38
N SER A 595 7.25 0.64 42.19
CA SER A 595 8.66 0.24 42.04
C SER A 595 9.63 1.20 42.75
N HIS A 596 9.34 2.49 42.80
CA HIS A 596 10.14 3.47 43.52
C HIS A 596 9.97 3.37 45.04
N ARG A 597 8.75 3.14 45.53
CA ARG A 597 8.50 2.91 46.96
C ARG A 597 9.16 1.62 47.45
N GLY A 598 9.14 0.56 46.65
CA GLY A 598 9.82 -0.71 46.97
C GLY A 598 11.36 -0.64 46.97
N LYS A 599 11.95 0.33 46.26
CA LYS A 599 13.39 0.64 46.33
C LYS A 599 13.78 1.55 47.50
N ALA A 600 12.84 2.32 48.05
CA ALA A 600 13.07 3.17 49.21
C ALA A 600 12.89 2.42 50.55
N GLN A 601 12.33 1.21 50.53
CA GLN A 601 12.14 0.33 51.70
C GLN A 601 13.16 -0.81 51.80
N LYS A 602 14.07 -0.94 50.83
CA LYS A 602 15.26 -1.80 50.88
C LYS A 602 16.49 -0.93 51.00
#